data_AF-A0A349N6E1-F1
#
_entry.id   AF-A0A349N6E1-F1
#
_cell.length_a   1.000
_cell.length_b   1.000
_cell.length_c   1.000
_cell.angle_alpha   90.00
_cell.angle_beta   90.00
_cell.angle_gamma   90.00
#
_symmetry.space_group_name_H-M   'P 1'
#
loop_
_entity.id
_entity.type
_entity.pdbx_description
1 polymer ?
#
loop_
_entity_poly.entity_id
_entity_poly.type
_entity_poly.pdbx_seq_one_letter_code
_entity_poly.pdbx_strand_id
1 'polypeptide(L)'
;MDPIGMSDSKDVSRQASEPYDQLALGLSLDDSAVFENFFTCEGNALALAKLRDLGASSEEGDFIFLWGEGSPGLTHLLQSACHHGARSGLSAFYLSLKERDHLAPDIIEGLESLDIICLDDVDAVAGLADWEASLFTLFNRIKDARRTLILSS
;
A
#
# COMPACT_ATOMS: atom_id res chain seq x y z
N MET A 1 5.79 49.81 48.70
CA MET A 1 6.14 51.17 48.24
C MET A 1 7.64 51.25 48.04
N ASP A 2 8.30 50.83 46.97
CA ASP A 2 8.13 49.85 45.89
C ASP A 2 9.54 49.75 45.26
N PRO A 3 10.05 48.57 44.87
CA PRO A 3 11.26 48.51 44.08
C PRO A 3 10.96 48.62 42.58
N ILE A 4 11.68 49.54 41.96
CA ILE A 4 11.87 49.77 40.53
C ILE A 4 12.47 48.52 39.87
N GLY A 5 11.81 48.00 38.84
CA GLY A 5 12.33 46.94 37.98
C GLY A 5 13.26 47.48 36.88
N MET A 6 14.18 46.64 36.38
CA MET A 6 14.07 46.00 35.06
C MET A 6 15.33 45.19 34.70
N SER A 7 15.13 44.22 33.80
CA SER A 7 16.09 43.45 32.97
C SER A 7 16.83 42.30 33.66
N ASP A 8 17.02 41.13 33.06
CA ASP A 8 16.53 40.55 31.81
C ASP A 8 16.87 39.06 31.89
N SER A 9 15.86 38.18 31.83
CA SER A 9 16.05 36.76 31.53
C SER A 9 14.81 36.32 30.75
N LYS A 10 14.87 36.47 29.42
CA LYS A 10 13.88 35.93 28.50
C LYS A 10 13.91 34.41 28.61
N ASP A 11 12.86 33.89 29.23
CA ASP A 11 12.44 32.50 29.13
C ASP A 11 12.33 32.14 27.65
N VAL A 12 13.21 31.25 27.17
CA VAL A 12 13.08 30.65 25.83
C VAL A 12 11.91 29.69 25.92
N SER A 13 10.72 30.19 25.58
CA SER A 13 9.54 29.38 25.38
C SER A 13 9.86 28.34 24.29
N ARG A 14 9.95 27.07 24.70
CA ARG A 14 9.97 25.93 23.78
C ARG A 14 8.61 25.90 23.09
N GLN A 15 8.55 26.36 21.85
CA GLN A 15 7.41 26.16 20.98
C GLN A 15 7.26 24.64 20.77
N ALA A 16 6.20 24.04 21.30
CA ALA A 16 5.80 22.70 20.92
C ALA A 16 5.44 22.72 19.43
N SER A 17 6.01 21.82 18.63
CA SER A 17 5.59 21.61 17.25
C SER A 17 4.14 21.16 17.26
N GLU A 18 3.25 21.94 16.63
CA GLU A 18 1.87 21.53 16.34
C GLU A 18 1.91 20.13 15.72
N PRO A 19 1.10 19.17 16.19
CA PRO A 19 1.02 17.86 15.55
C PRO A 19 0.56 18.10 14.11
N TYR A 20 1.37 17.70 13.14
CA TYR A 20 0.93 17.68 11.76
C TYR A 20 -0.27 16.74 11.68
N ASP A 21 -1.46 17.30 11.56
CA ASP A 21 -2.67 16.55 11.26
C ASP A 21 -2.47 15.91 9.89
N GLN A 22 -2.10 14.63 9.93
CA GLN A 22 -1.98 13.80 8.75
C GLN A 22 -3.40 13.62 8.20
N LEU A 23 -3.67 14.19 7.03
CA LEU A 23 -4.92 13.94 6.31
C LEU A 23 -4.98 12.44 5.99
N ALA A 24 -6.03 11.76 6.44
CA ALA A 24 -6.30 10.40 6.01
C ALA A 24 -6.59 10.43 4.50
N LEU A 25 -5.72 9.82 3.71
CA LEU A 25 -5.92 9.63 2.29
C LEU A 25 -7.18 8.76 2.12
N GLY A 26 -8.16 9.23 1.34
CA GLY A 26 -9.47 8.60 1.14
C GLY A 26 -9.44 7.33 0.28
N LEU A 27 -8.40 6.51 0.42
CA LEU A 27 -8.32 5.18 -0.18
C LEU A 27 -9.13 4.22 0.69
N SER A 28 -10.44 4.16 0.47
CA SER A 28 -11.29 3.12 1.04
C SER A 28 -11.37 1.96 0.05
N LEU A 29 -11.06 0.76 0.52
CA LEU A 29 -11.36 -0.46 -0.23
C LEU A 29 -12.87 -0.57 -0.43
N ASP A 30 -13.29 -1.15 -1.55
CA ASP A 30 -14.68 -1.51 -1.75
C ASP A 30 -15.01 -2.71 -0.83
N ASP A 31 -15.93 -2.52 0.12
CA ASP A 31 -16.36 -3.55 1.07
C ASP A 31 -17.00 -4.76 0.36
N SER A 32 -17.49 -4.59 -0.87
CA SER A 32 -18.05 -5.67 -1.67
C SER A 32 -16.99 -6.49 -2.42
N ALA A 33 -15.76 -5.99 -2.51
CA ALA A 33 -14.65 -6.62 -3.22
C ALA A 33 -14.00 -7.76 -2.41
N VAL A 34 -14.78 -8.80 -2.10
CA VAL A 34 -14.33 -10.01 -1.38
C VAL A 34 -14.34 -11.24 -2.30
N PHE A 35 -13.54 -12.26 -1.99
CA PHE A 35 -13.41 -13.47 -2.81
C PHE A 35 -14.72 -14.24 -2.96
N GLU A 36 -15.62 -14.15 -2.00
CA GLU A 36 -16.95 -14.76 -2.01
C GLU A 36 -17.84 -14.15 -3.11
N ASN A 37 -17.56 -12.91 -3.53
CA ASN A 37 -18.27 -12.19 -4.57
C ASN A 37 -17.59 -12.26 -5.95
N PHE A 38 -16.51 -13.04 -6.09
CA PHE A 38 -15.79 -13.18 -7.35
C PHE A 38 -16.21 -14.44 -8.11
N PHE A 39 -16.54 -14.31 -9.38
CA PHE A 39 -16.97 -15.44 -10.21
C PHE A 39 -15.81 -16.40 -10.50
N THR A 40 -15.99 -17.68 -10.18
CA THR A 40 -14.96 -18.71 -10.37
C THR A 40 -15.14 -19.43 -11.70
N CYS A 41 -14.03 -19.62 -12.42
CA CYS A 41 -13.97 -20.40 -13.64
C CYS A 41 -12.62 -21.10 -13.77
N GLU A 42 -12.47 -22.00 -14.75
CA GLU A 42 -11.22 -22.72 -14.96
C GLU A 42 -10.04 -21.78 -15.23
N GLY A 43 -10.28 -20.68 -15.95
CA GLY A 43 -9.23 -19.71 -16.31
C GLY A 43 -8.69 -18.89 -15.15
N ASN A 44 -9.42 -18.75 -14.03
CA ASN A 44 -8.99 -17.97 -12.87
C ASN A 44 -8.71 -18.81 -11.61
N ALA A 45 -8.84 -20.14 -11.71
CA ALA A 45 -8.69 -21.06 -10.59
C ALA A 45 -7.31 -20.97 -9.93
N LEU A 46 -6.23 -20.86 -10.71
CA LEU A 46 -4.86 -20.76 -10.19
C LEU A 46 -4.65 -19.45 -9.41
N ALA A 47 -5.08 -18.33 -9.98
CA ALA A 47 -4.97 -17.03 -9.33
C ALA A 47 -5.74 -17.01 -8.01
N LEU A 48 -6.99 -17.48 -8.01
CA LEU A 48 -7.82 -17.57 -6.81
C LEU A 48 -7.23 -18.49 -5.75
N ALA A 49 -6.69 -19.65 -6.15
CA ALA A 49 -6.04 -20.56 -5.20
C ALA A 49 -4.85 -19.87 -4.54
N LYS A 50 -3.97 -19.24 -5.35
CA LYS A 50 -2.78 -18.57 -4.84
C LYS A 50 -3.10 -17.39 -3.92
N LEU A 51 -4.11 -16.59 -4.27
CA LEU A 51 -4.53 -15.43 -3.47
C LEU A 51 -5.25 -15.82 -2.17
N ARG A 52 -5.91 -16.98 -2.12
CA ARG A 52 -6.55 -17.50 -0.90
C ARG A 52 -5.58 -18.19 0.05
N ASP A 53 -4.39 -18.54 -0.42
CA ASP A 53 -3.32 -19.13 0.41
C ASP A 53 -2.41 -18.04 1.05
N LEU A 54 -2.68 -16.76 0.81
CA LEU A 54 -1.91 -15.66 1.40
C LEU A 54 -1.95 -15.71 2.93
N GLY A 55 -0.77 -15.63 3.55
CA GLY A 55 -0.62 -15.69 5.01
C GLY A 55 -0.66 -17.10 5.59
N ALA A 56 -0.84 -18.14 4.78
CA ALA A 56 -1.00 -19.53 5.24
C ALA A 56 0.31 -20.26 5.58
N SER A 57 1.41 -19.55 5.89
CA SER A 57 2.72 -20.08 6.37
C SER A 57 3.80 -20.32 5.30
N SER A 58 4.10 -19.33 4.46
CA SER A 58 5.37 -19.32 3.71
C SER A 58 6.45 -18.58 4.52
N GLU A 59 7.63 -19.18 4.68
CA GLU A 59 8.81 -18.49 5.26
C GLU A 59 9.31 -17.33 4.38
N GLU A 60 8.78 -17.24 3.15
CA GLU A 60 9.06 -16.25 2.12
C GLU A 60 7.76 -15.59 1.67
N GLY A 61 7.82 -14.31 1.31
CA GLY A 61 6.68 -13.58 0.76
C GLY A 61 6.40 -13.96 -0.69
N ASP A 62 5.13 -13.85 -1.10
CA ASP A 62 4.71 -14.16 -2.47
C ASP A 62 4.86 -12.96 -3.41
N PHE A 63 5.28 -13.22 -4.65
CA PHE A 63 5.33 -12.23 -5.72
C PHE A 63 4.39 -12.66 -6.83
N ILE A 64 3.27 -11.94 -6.97
CA ILE A 64 2.18 -12.30 -7.87
C ILE A 64 1.97 -11.17 -8.86
N PHE A 65 1.98 -11.49 -10.14
CA PHE A 65 1.61 -10.56 -11.21
C PHE A 65 0.36 -11.07 -11.90
N LEU A 66 -0.75 -10.35 -11.75
CA LEU A 66 -2.01 -10.65 -12.41
C LEU A 66 -2.14 -9.80 -13.67
N TRP A 67 -2.65 -10.41 -14.73
CA TRP A 67 -2.88 -9.69 -15.98
C TRP A 67 -4.09 -10.27 -16.70
N GLY A 68 -4.74 -9.45 -17.51
CA GLY A 68 -5.79 -9.91 -18.39
C GLY A 68 -6.48 -8.79 -19.15
N GLU A 69 -6.96 -9.10 -20.34
CA GLU A 69 -7.61 -8.13 -21.22
C GLU A 69 -9.11 -7.95 -20.88
N GLY A 70 -9.65 -6.76 -21.21
CA GLY A 70 -11.07 -6.45 -21.05
C GLY A 70 -11.38 -5.96 -19.65
N SER A 71 -12.00 -6.82 -18.82
CA SER A 71 -12.36 -6.50 -17.44
C SER A 71 -12.46 -7.77 -16.59
N PRO A 72 -11.35 -8.50 -16.38
CA PRO A 72 -11.37 -9.77 -15.64
C PRO A 72 -11.53 -9.59 -14.13
N GLY A 73 -11.61 -8.34 -13.64
CA GLY A 73 -11.78 -8.02 -12.22
C GLY A 73 -10.48 -8.05 -11.42
N LEU A 74 -9.35 -7.60 -11.99
CA LEU A 74 -8.06 -7.57 -11.30
C LEU A 74 -8.11 -6.70 -10.03
N THR A 75 -8.66 -5.49 -10.15
CA THR A 75 -8.93 -4.60 -9.00
C THR A 75 -9.71 -5.31 -7.89
N HIS A 76 -10.77 -6.05 -8.26
CA HIS A 76 -11.56 -6.83 -7.29
C HIS A 76 -10.72 -7.90 -6.61
N LEU A 77 -9.86 -8.62 -7.36
CA LEU A 77 -8.96 -9.63 -6.82
C LEU A 77 -7.92 -9.03 -5.87
N LEU A 78 -7.30 -7.90 -6.22
CA LEU A 78 -6.32 -7.22 -5.37
C LEU A 78 -6.97 -6.75 -4.06
N GLN A 79 -8.13 -6.10 -4.14
CA GLN A 79 -8.86 -5.67 -2.94
C GLN A 79 -9.35 -6.86 -2.11
N SER A 80 -9.78 -7.96 -2.76
CA SER A 80 -10.14 -9.21 -2.07
C SER A 80 -8.95 -9.80 -1.31
N ALA A 81 -7.73 -9.73 -1.88
CA ALA A 81 -6.52 -10.17 -1.22
C ALA A 81 -6.20 -9.31 0.02
N CYS A 82 -6.36 -7.98 -0.07
CA CYS A 82 -6.22 -7.08 1.08
C CYS A 82 -7.23 -7.41 2.19
N HIS A 83 -8.51 -7.57 1.84
CA HIS A 83 -9.57 -7.93 2.80
C HIS A 83 -9.30 -9.30 3.44
N HIS A 84 -8.87 -10.28 2.66
CA HIS A 84 -8.52 -11.61 3.15
C HIS A 84 -7.34 -11.57 4.12
N GLY A 85 -6.27 -10.86 3.78
CA GLY A 85 -5.12 -10.67 4.66
C GLY A 85 -5.48 -9.96 5.96
N ALA A 86 -6.25 -8.86 5.86
CA ALA A 86 -6.71 -8.11 7.02
C ALA A 86 -7.57 -8.96 7.98
N ARG A 87 -8.47 -9.80 7.44
CA ARG A 87 -9.26 -10.77 8.22
C ARG A 87 -8.39 -11.80 8.94
N SER A 88 -7.20 -12.09 8.41
CA SER A 88 -6.19 -12.97 9.01
C SER A 88 -5.22 -12.23 9.94
N GLY A 89 -5.46 -10.95 10.23
CA GLY A 89 -4.64 -10.13 11.13
C GLY A 89 -3.36 -9.57 10.50
N LEU A 90 -3.22 -9.67 9.17
CA LEU A 90 -2.08 -9.12 8.44
C LEU A 90 -2.31 -7.66 8.09
N SER A 91 -1.23 -6.89 8.09
CA SER A 91 -1.24 -5.52 7.57
C SER A 91 -1.23 -5.54 6.03
N ALA A 92 -2.19 -4.86 5.41
CA ALA A 92 -2.35 -4.84 3.96
C ALA A 92 -2.49 -3.41 3.43
N PHE A 93 -1.97 -3.16 2.24
CA PHE A 93 -2.09 -1.88 1.55
C PHE A 93 -2.46 -2.08 0.08
N TYR A 94 -3.28 -1.17 -0.43
CA TYR A 94 -3.74 -1.14 -1.82
C TYR A 94 -3.54 0.27 -2.39
N LEU A 95 -3.00 0.34 -3.60
CA LEU A 95 -2.87 1.57 -4.36
C LEU A 95 -3.09 1.32 -5.85
N SER A 96 -3.91 2.15 -6.50
CA SER A 96 -3.97 2.19 -7.97
C SER A 96 -3.00 3.24 -8.51
N LEU A 97 -2.13 2.82 -9.43
CA LEU A 97 -1.17 3.72 -10.08
C LEU A 97 -1.80 4.53 -11.23
N LYS A 98 -3.10 4.36 -11.51
CA LYS A 98 -3.86 5.32 -12.32
C LYS A 98 -3.98 6.69 -11.65
N GLU A 99 -3.87 6.74 -10.32
CA GLU A 99 -3.90 8.00 -9.56
C GLU A 99 -2.55 8.73 -9.54
N ARG A 100 -1.54 8.26 -10.30
CA ARG A 100 -0.18 8.80 -10.32
C ARG A 100 -0.08 10.32 -10.50
N ASP A 101 -1.02 10.96 -11.17
CA ASP A 101 -1.01 12.42 -11.40
C ASP A 101 -1.25 13.23 -10.10
N HIS A 102 -1.72 12.56 -9.04
CA HIS A 102 -1.96 13.12 -7.72
C HIS A 102 -0.94 12.63 -6.67
N LEU A 103 0.02 11.80 -7.07
CA LEU A 103 0.94 11.10 -6.18
C LEU A 103 2.39 11.34 -6.62
N ALA A 104 3.31 11.38 -5.66
CA ALA A 104 4.74 11.32 -5.95
C ALA A 104 5.21 9.86 -5.91
N PRO A 105 6.24 9.45 -6.70
CA PRO A 105 6.80 8.10 -6.64
C PRO A 105 7.23 7.65 -5.24
N ASP A 106 7.59 8.59 -4.36
CA ASP A 106 8.01 8.29 -2.99
C ASP A 106 6.85 7.78 -2.10
N ILE A 107 5.59 7.87 -2.57
CA ILE A 107 4.41 7.38 -1.84
C ILE A 107 4.47 5.88 -1.54
N ILE A 108 5.20 5.13 -2.36
CA ILE A 108 5.34 3.68 -2.21
C ILE A 108 6.59 3.29 -1.39
N GLU A 109 7.33 4.26 -0.85
CA GLU A 109 8.44 3.98 0.06
C GLU A 109 7.94 3.53 1.45
N GLY A 110 8.68 2.61 2.09
CA GLY A 110 8.36 2.15 3.45
C GLY A 110 7.26 1.10 3.52
N LEU A 111 6.61 0.78 2.40
CA LEU A 111 5.58 -0.25 2.33
C LEU A 111 6.11 -1.67 2.61
N GLU A 112 7.43 -1.88 2.58
CA GLU A 112 8.08 -3.13 3.03
C GLU A 112 7.84 -3.47 4.51
N SER A 113 7.34 -2.51 5.29
CA SER A 113 6.93 -2.74 6.68
C SER A 113 5.60 -3.51 6.81
N LEU A 114 4.81 -3.57 5.73
CA LEU A 114 3.51 -4.24 5.69
C LEU A 114 3.63 -5.69 5.21
N ASP A 115 2.63 -6.50 5.51
CA ASP A 115 2.65 -7.93 5.17
C ASP A 115 2.25 -8.18 3.71
N ILE A 116 1.26 -7.42 3.20
CA ILE A 116 0.71 -7.56 1.85
C ILE A 116 0.61 -6.18 1.19
N ILE A 117 1.23 -6.04 0.02
CA ILE A 117 1.21 -4.82 -0.78
C ILE A 117 0.56 -5.16 -2.13
N CYS A 118 -0.53 -4.48 -2.46
CA CYS A 118 -1.23 -4.59 -3.73
C CYS A 118 -1.09 -3.29 -4.53
N LEU A 119 -0.47 -3.36 -5.72
CA LEU A 119 -0.37 -2.23 -6.64
C LEU A 119 -1.14 -2.55 -7.92
N ASP A 120 -2.21 -1.79 -8.17
CA ASP A 120 -3.03 -1.91 -9.37
C ASP A 120 -2.52 -1.01 -10.49
N ASP A 121 -2.83 -1.39 -11.73
CA ASP A 121 -2.56 -0.63 -12.94
C ASP A 121 -1.07 -0.24 -13.11
N VAL A 122 -0.15 -1.19 -12.94
CA VAL A 122 1.29 -0.88 -12.98
C VAL A 122 1.79 -0.44 -14.36
N ASP A 123 1.06 -0.77 -15.41
CA ASP A 123 1.26 -0.27 -16.77
C ASP A 123 1.06 1.26 -16.86
N ALA A 124 0.28 1.85 -15.96
CA ALA A 124 0.02 3.29 -15.91
C ALA A 124 1.32 4.10 -15.69
N VAL A 125 2.34 3.51 -15.08
CA VAL A 125 3.63 4.18 -14.81
C VAL A 125 4.79 3.65 -15.67
N ALA A 126 4.51 2.76 -16.62
CA ALA A 126 5.51 2.23 -17.53
C ALA A 126 6.08 3.35 -18.42
N GLY A 127 7.42 3.40 -18.55
CA GLY A 127 8.14 4.44 -19.27
C GLY A 127 8.37 5.73 -18.47
N LEU A 128 7.90 5.82 -17.22
CA LEU A 128 8.16 6.94 -16.32
C LEU A 128 9.35 6.59 -15.41
N ALA A 129 10.53 7.10 -15.74
CA ALA A 129 11.80 6.70 -15.11
C ALA A 129 11.78 6.78 -13.56
N ASP A 130 11.19 7.84 -12.99
CA ASP A 130 11.15 8.02 -11.54
C ASP A 130 10.25 6.97 -10.85
N TRP A 131 9.12 6.63 -11.48
CA TRP A 131 8.23 5.57 -10.99
C TRP A 131 8.85 4.18 -11.14
N GLU A 132 9.48 3.90 -12.28
CA GLU A 132 10.17 2.63 -12.51
C GLU A 132 11.30 2.41 -11.48
N ALA A 133 12.07 3.46 -11.17
CA ALA A 133 13.12 3.40 -10.16
C ALA A 133 12.56 3.17 -8.74
N SER A 134 11.46 3.86 -8.38
CA SER A 134 10.80 3.68 -7.10
C SER A 134 10.22 2.26 -6.95
N LEU A 135 9.51 1.76 -7.98
CA LEU A 135 8.97 0.39 -8.00
C LEU A 135 10.08 -0.67 -7.91
N PHE A 136 11.18 -0.50 -8.63
CA PHE A 136 12.33 -1.40 -8.55
C PHE A 136 12.91 -1.43 -7.14
N THR A 137 13.05 -0.26 -6.52
CA THR A 137 13.55 -0.15 -5.14
C THR A 137 12.61 -0.83 -4.16
N LEU A 138 11.30 -0.57 -4.26
CA LEU A 138 10.28 -1.20 -3.43
C LEU A 138 10.29 -2.71 -3.56
N PHE A 139 10.33 -3.24 -4.79
CA PHE A 139 10.34 -4.67 -5.06
C PHE A 139 11.48 -5.37 -4.30
N ASN A 140 12.69 -4.81 -4.37
CA ASN A 140 13.84 -5.36 -3.67
C ASN A 140 13.66 -5.32 -2.15
N ARG A 141 13.15 -4.20 -1.62
CA ARG A 141 12.91 -4.06 -0.17
C ARG A 141 11.86 -5.04 0.34
N ILE A 142 10.76 -5.21 -0.38
CA ILE A 142 9.71 -6.19 -0.04
C ILE A 142 10.29 -7.61 -0.05
N LYS A 143 11.11 -7.93 -1.05
CA LYS A 143 11.77 -9.24 -1.16
C LYS A 143 12.69 -9.52 0.02
N ASP A 144 13.53 -8.55 0.38
CA ASP A 144 14.45 -8.68 1.52
C ASP A 144 13.69 -8.80 2.84
N ALA A 145 12.57 -8.08 2.97
CA ALA A 145 11.66 -8.15 4.11
C ALA A 145 10.75 -9.40 4.11
N ARG A 146 10.81 -10.22 3.05
CA ARG A 146 9.97 -11.42 2.84
C ARG A 146 8.47 -11.14 2.94
N ARG A 147 8.04 -10.02 2.36
CA ARG A 147 6.63 -9.61 2.32
C ARG A 147 5.99 -9.94 0.98
N THR A 148 4.67 -9.93 0.95
CA THR A 148 3.92 -10.27 -0.26
C THR A 148 3.71 -9.02 -1.11
N LEU A 149 4.01 -9.11 -2.41
CA LEU A 149 3.71 -8.09 -3.41
C LEU A 149 2.79 -8.68 -4.49
N ILE A 150 1.69 -8.00 -4.75
CA ILE A 150 0.72 -8.35 -5.78
C ILE A 150 0.58 -7.16 -6.73
N LEU A 151 0.81 -7.40 -8.01
CA LEU A 151 0.74 -6.38 -9.05
C LEU A 151 -0.37 -6.77 -10.04
N SER A 152 -1.03 -5.77 -10.64
CA SER A 152 -1.90 -5.97 -11.81
C SER A 152 -1.63 -5.01 -12.95
N SER A 153 -1.93 -5.49 -14.17
CA SER A 153 -1.86 -4.76 -15.43
C SER A 153 -2.94 -5.21 -16.40
#